data_AF-A0A7S1JM82-F1
#
_entry.id   AF-A0A7S1JM82-F1
#
_cell.length_a   1.000
_cell.length_b   1.000
_cell.length_c   1.000
_cell.angle_alpha   90.00
_cell.angle_beta   90.00
_cell.angle_gamma   90.00
#
_symmetry.space_group_name_H-M   'P 1'
#
loop_
_entity.id
_entity.type
_entity.pdbx_description
1 polymer ?
#
loop_
_entity_poly.entity_id
_entity_poly.type
_entity_poly.pdbx_seq_one_letter_code
_entity_poly.pdbx_strand_id
1 'polypeptide(L)'
;SDSPFGEAAFAQQSSGGAAPSSPSAIRTAALQQQTHITIDNSTDAEDQFWDSMTPEEAFQLGKRLVNLTAITLVQPERDELWCLDSMISIVEGHAGGRREAREK
;
A
#
# COMPACT_ATOMS: atom_id res chain seq x y z
N SER A 1 -4.37 18.45 -63.68
CA SER A 1 -3.60 17.21 -63.85
C SER A 1 -3.12 16.76 -62.48
N ASP A 2 -3.60 15.58 -62.09
CA ASP A 2 -3.09 14.58 -61.13
C ASP A 2 -2.38 14.92 -59.81
N SER A 3 -2.97 14.41 -58.71
CA SER A 3 -2.33 13.91 -57.48
C SER A 3 -1.54 12.60 -57.78
N PRO A 4 -1.03 11.78 -56.82
CA PRO A 4 -0.43 12.00 -55.48
C PRO A 4 0.93 11.25 -55.31
N PHE A 5 1.84 11.72 -54.47
CA PHE A 5 2.95 10.93 -53.89
C PHE A 5 3.28 11.55 -52.52
N GLY A 6 3.43 10.85 -51.39
CA GLY A 6 3.45 9.43 -51.14
C GLY A 6 3.29 9.20 -49.63
N GLU A 7 2.71 8.06 -49.32
CA GLU A 7 2.56 7.44 -48.01
C GLU A 7 3.95 7.17 -47.38
N ALA A 8 4.15 7.60 -46.14
CA ALA A 8 5.15 7.02 -45.24
C ALA A 8 4.48 6.73 -43.90
N ALA A 9 4.33 5.44 -43.66
CA ALA A 9 3.78 4.80 -42.49
C ALA A 9 4.27 5.41 -41.17
N PHE A 10 3.32 5.85 -40.35
CA PHE A 10 3.54 6.17 -38.95
C PHE A 10 3.63 4.85 -38.17
N ALA A 11 4.81 4.23 -38.21
CA ALA A 11 5.13 3.09 -37.36
C ALA A 11 5.90 3.58 -36.14
N GLN A 12 5.65 2.91 -35.01
CA GLN A 12 6.30 3.04 -33.70
C GLN A 12 5.80 4.22 -32.85
N GLN A 13 5.34 4.03 -31.61
CA GLN A 13 5.80 3.08 -30.62
C GLN A 13 4.64 2.51 -29.78
N SER A 14 4.70 1.19 -29.59
CA SER A 14 3.91 0.42 -28.63
C SER A 14 3.95 1.12 -27.28
N SER A 15 2.79 1.59 -26.80
CA SER A 15 2.62 2.01 -25.41
C SER A 15 2.84 0.79 -24.53
N GLY A 16 4.08 0.67 -24.05
CA GLY A 16 4.46 -0.34 -23.09
C GLY A 16 3.51 -0.27 -21.91
N GLY A 17 2.75 -1.34 -21.73
CA GLY A 17 1.98 -1.54 -20.51
C GLY A 17 2.93 -1.37 -19.34
N ALA A 18 2.67 -0.36 -18.51
CA ALA A 18 3.36 -0.19 -17.26
C ALA A 18 3.02 -1.42 -16.40
N ALA A 19 3.88 -2.42 -16.44
CA ALA A 19 3.87 -3.46 -15.42
C ALA A 19 4.00 -2.75 -14.06
N PRO A 20 3.21 -3.13 -13.05
CA PRO A 20 3.28 -2.53 -11.73
C PRO A 20 4.72 -2.65 -11.24
N SER A 21 5.36 -1.49 -11.05
CA SER A 21 6.71 -1.40 -10.53
C SER A 21 6.78 -2.18 -9.23
N SER A 22 7.59 -3.24 -9.20
CA SER A 22 7.79 -4.04 -8.00
C SER A 22 8.19 -3.10 -6.86
N PRO A 23 7.65 -3.28 -5.63
CA PRO A 23 8.01 -2.44 -4.50
C PRO A 23 9.54 -2.44 -4.37
N SER A 24 10.13 -1.24 -4.31
CA SER A 24 11.58 -1.11 -4.26
C SER A 24 12.13 -1.97 -3.11
N ALA A 25 13.23 -2.69 -3.35
CA ALA A 25 13.82 -3.58 -2.35
C ALA A 25 14.08 -2.86 -1.01
N ILE A 26 14.40 -1.56 -1.09
CA ILE A 26 14.59 -0.67 0.06
C ILE A 26 13.29 -0.49 0.85
N ARG A 27 12.15 -0.24 0.19
CA ARG A 27 10.85 -0.09 0.87
C ARG A 27 10.45 -1.37 1.59
N THR A 28 10.69 -2.52 0.97
CA THR A 28 10.41 -3.82 1.58
C THR A 28 11.30 -4.07 2.80
N ALA A 29 12.61 -3.81 2.69
CA ALA A 29 13.54 -3.96 3.81
C ALA A 29 13.21 -3.02 4.98
N ALA A 30 12.84 -1.77 4.69
CA ALA A 30 12.42 -0.81 5.71
C ALA A 30 11.17 -1.30 6.46
N LEU A 31 10.15 -1.80 5.75
CA LEU A 31 8.95 -2.36 6.37
C LEU A 31 9.24 -3.58 7.24
N GLN A 32 10.23 -4.41 6.85
CA GLN A 32 10.65 -5.53 7.68
C GLN A 32 11.35 -5.09 8.96
N GLN A 33 12.00 -3.93 9.00
CA GLN A 33 12.61 -3.39 10.22
C GLN A 33 11.61 -2.67 11.13
N GLN A 34 10.42 -2.34 10.61
CA GLN A 34 9.41 -1.61 11.35
C GLN A 34 8.76 -2.52 12.41
N THR A 35 8.80 -2.06 13.67
CA THR A 35 8.28 -2.78 14.84
C THR A 35 7.03 -2.14 15.45
N HIS A 36 6.73 -0.90 15.06
CA HIS A 36 5.62 -0.10 15.59
C HIS A 36 4.85 0.56 14.45
N ILE A 37 3.56 0.74 14.59
CA ILE A 37 2.76 1.57 13.68
C ILE A 37 1.82 2.45 14.48
N THR A 38 1.65 3.69 14.04
CA THR A 38 0.74 4.65 14.65
C THR A 38 -0.36 4.97 13.65
N ILE A 39 -1.61 4.68 14.03
CA ILE A 39 -2.81 5.13 13.33
C ILE A 39 -3.28 6.36 14.10
N ASP A 40 -3.15 7.54 13.48
CA ASP A 40 -3.27 8.83 14.16
C ASP A 40 -4.37 9.68 13.54
N ASN A 41 -5.22 10.27 14.37
CA ASN A 41 -6.24 11.25 13.98
C ASN A 41 -5.84 12.70 14.38
N SER A 42 -4.67 12.90 14.98
CA SER A 42 -4.23 14.20 15.53
C SER A 42 -4.09 15.30 14.47
N THR A 43 -3.96 14.93 13.19
CA THR A 43 -3.87 15.88 12.07
C THR A 43 -4.83 15.49 10.95
N ASP A 44 -5.40 16.48 10.26
CA ASP A 44 -6.30 16.25 9.11
C ASP A 44 -5.67 15.37 8.01
N ALA A 45 -4.35 15.47 7.86
CA ALA A 45 -3.61 14.69 6.88
C ALA A 45 -3.51 13.21 7.28
N GLU A 46 -3.27 12.92 8.56
CA GLU A 46 -3.24 11.54 9.05
C GLU A 46 -4.64 10.94 9.12
N ASP A 47 -5.63 11.74 9.53
CA ASP A 47 -7.04 11.34 9.50
C ASP A 47 -7.44 10.90 8.09
N GLN A 48 -7.26 11.79 7.10
CA GLN A 48 -7.58 11.48 5.71
C GLN A 48 -6.77 10.31 5.15
N PHE A 49 -5.51 10.17 5.54
CA PHE A 49 -4.67 9.05 5.11
C PHE A 49 -5.26 7.71 5.58
N TRP A 50 -5.59 7.60 6.86
CA TRP A 50 -6.10 6.36 7.44
C TRP A 50 -7.56 6.09 7.06
N ASP A 51 -8.39 7.12 6.93
CA ASP A 51 -9.77 7.01 6.45
C ASP A 51 -9.83 6.56 4.97
N SER A 52 -8.90 7.03 4.15
CA SER A 52 -8.79 6.59 2.74
C SER A 52 -8.21 5.18 2.56
N MET A 53 -7.59 4.61 3.60
CA MET A 53 -6.94 3.31 3.53
C MET A 53 -7.98 2.19 3.54
N THR A 54 -8.00 1.40 2.48
CA THR A 54 -8.89 0.23 2.41
C THR A 54 -8.43 -0.90 3.34
N PRO A 55 -9.35 -1.76 3.84
CA PRO A 55 -8.98 -2.95 4.61
C PRO A 55 -7.98 -3.86 3.89
N GLU A 56 -8.11 -4.01 2.57
CA GLU A 56 -7.19 -4.82 1.76
C GLU A 56 -5.78 -4.22 1.74
N GLU A 57 -5.63 -2.90 1.63
CA GLU A 57 -4.34 -2.22 1.69
C GLU A 57 -3.72 -2.32 3.08
N ALA A 58 -4.54 -2.16 4.12
CA ALA A 58 -4.15 -2.33 5.52
C ALA A 58 -3.66 -3.77 5.79
N PHE A 59 -4.34 -4.77 5.21
CA PHE A 59 -3.90 -6.17 5.26
C PHE A 59 -2.55 -6.38 4.56
N GLN A 60 -2.37 -5.83 3.35
CA GLN A 60 -1.08 -5.93 2.63
C GLN A 60 0.05 -5.21 3.36
N LEU A 61 -0.25 -4.09 4.02
CA LEU A 61 0.68 -3.39 4.89
C LEU A 61 1.08 -4.29 6.07
N GLY A 62 0.11 -4.82 6.81
CA GLY A 62 0.34 -5.77 7.90
C GLY A 62 1.19 -6.96 7.48
N LYS A 63 0.89 -7.56 6.31
CA LYS A 63 1.63 -8.69 5.74
C LYS A 63 3.11 -8.40 5.51
N ARG A 64 3.47 -7.14 5.23
CA ARG A 64 4.88 -6.72 5.04
C ARG A 64 5.59 -6.41 6.36
N LEU A 65 4.84 -6.02 7.39
CA LEU A 65 5.34 -5.68 8.73
C LEU A 65 5.58 -6.94 9.58
N VAL A 66 6.42 -7.87 9.12
CA VAL A 66 6.61 -9.18 9.77
C VAL A 66 7.18 -9.10 11.20
N ASN A 67 7.81 -7.98 11.55
CA ASN A 67 8.38 -7.72 12.87
C ASN A 67 7.55 -6.73 13.70
N LEU A 68 6.29 -6.47 13.33
CA LEU A 68 5.38 -5.63 14.12
C LEU A 68 5.20 -6.21 15.53
N THR A 69 5.26 -5.34 16.53
CA THR A 69 5.11 -5.67 17.95
C THR A 69 4.08 -4.82 18.66
N ALA A 70 3.82 -3.61 18.16
CA ALA A 70 2.85 -2.70 18.74
C ALA A 70 2.13 -1.89 17.66
N ILE A 71 0.85 -1.64 17.91
CA ILE A 71 0.03 -0.68 17.19
C ILE A 71 -0.45 0.37 18.20
N THR A 72 -0.26 1.63 17.88
CA THR A 72 -0.84 2.76 18.63
C THR A 72 -1.99 3.31 17.80
N LEU A 73 -3.16 3.43 18.42
CA LEU A 73 -4.36 3.99 17.80
C LEU A 73 -4.76 5.25 18.57
N VAL A 74 -4.68 6.40 17.91
CA VAL A 74 -5.10 7.70 18.45
C VAL A 74 -6.43 8.06 17.80
N GLN A 75 -7.52 7.80 18.52
CA GLN A 75 -8.87 7.98 17.99
C GLN A 75 -9.40 9.39 18.24
N PRO A 76 -10.29 9.90 17.37
CA PRO A 76 -11.09 11.07 17.66
C PRO A 76 -11.98 10.85 18.89
N GLU A 77 -12.22 11.90 19.68
CA GLU A 77 -13.00 11.82 20.93
C GLU A 77 -14.44 11.30 20.76
N ARG A 78 -15.01 11.37 19.55
CA ARG A 78 -16.43 11.07 19.28
C ARG A 78 -16.65 9.84 18.39
N ASP A 79 -15.58 9.15 18.01
CA ASP A 79 -15.68 7.96 17.17
C ASP A 79 -14.66 6.90 17.62
N GLU A 80 -15.08 6.08 18.58
CA GLU A 80 -14.29 4.95 19.13
C GLU A 80 -14.15 3.79 18.13
N LEU A 81 -14.84 3.83 17.00
CA LEU A 81 -14.73 2.83 15.93
C LEU A 81 -13.85 3.30 14.78
N TRP A 82 -13.41 4.56 14.81
CA TRP A 82 -12.55 5.14 13.80
C TRP A 82 -11.30 4.28 13.59
N CYS A 83 -11.08 3.89 12.32
CA CYS A 83 -9.99 3.05 11.83
C CYS A 83 -9.83 1.68 12.51
N LEU A 84 -10.88 1.16 13.18
CA LEU A 84 -10.83 -0.14 13.81
C LEU A 84 -10.66 -1.28 12.79
N ASP A 85 -11.36 -1.20 11.65
CA ASP A 85 -11.25 -2.20 10.57
C ASP A 85 -9.84 -2.23 9.96
N SER A 86 -9.23 -1.07 9.76
CA SER A 86 -7.85 -0.95 9.28
C SER A 86 -6.86 -1.53 10.29
N MET A 87 -7.02 -1.25 11.58
CA MET A 87 -6.21 -1.84 12.64
C MET A 87 -6.31 -3.38 12.65
N ILE A 88 -7.53 -3.93 12.62
CA ILE A 88 -7.76 -5.38 12.58
C ILE A 88 -7.11 -5.98 11.35
N SER A 89 -7.31 -5.38 10.17
CA SER A 89 -6.73 -5.83 8.91
C SER A 89 -5.19 -5.87 8.95
N ILE A 90 -4.54 -4.87 9.56
CA ILE A 90 -3.09 -4.86 9.78
C ILE A 90 -2.65 -6.04 10.67
N VAL A 91 -3.37 -6.32 11.76
CA VAL A 91 -3.04 -7.43 12.67
C VAL A 91 -3.18 -8.79 11.95
N GLU A 92 -4.27 -8.99 11.21
CA GLU A 92 -4.51 -10.21 10.43
C GLU A 92 -3.45 -10.40 9.34
N GLY A 93 -3.15 -9.32 8.61
CA GLY A 93 -2.07 -9.28 7.63
C GLY A 93 -0.73 -9.66 8.25
N HIS A 94 -0.39 -9.05 9.38
CA HIS A 94 0.84 -9.35 10.12
C HIS A 94 0.95 -10.83 10.51
N ALA A 95 -0.12 -11.41 11.05
CA ALA A 95 -0.15 -12.83 11.38
C ALA A 95 0.08 -13.72 10.14
N GLY A 96 -0.55 -13.36 9.01
CA GLY A 96 -0.34 -14.03 7.73
C GLY A 96 1.10 -13.93 7.22
N GLY A 97 1.66 -12.73 7.20
CA GLY A 97 3.05 -12.49 6.78
C GLY A 97 4.08 -13.21 7.64
N ARG A 98 3.84 -13.28 8.96
CA ARG A 98 4.68 -14.03 9.89
C ARG A 98 4.63 -15.53 9.69
N ARG A 99 3.48 -16.09 9.31
CA ARG A 99 3.35 -17.51 8.98
C ARG A 99 4.17 -17.83 7.73
N GLU A 100 4.00 -17.04 6.67
CA GLU A 100 4.75 -17.21 5.41
C GLU A 100 6.27 -17.10 5.61
N ALA A 101 6.72 -16.18 6.47
CA ALA A 101 8.14 -16.02 6.78
C ALA A 101 8.77 -17.18 7.57
N ARG A 102 7.95 -18.03 8.22
CA ARG A 102 8.41 -19.22 8.98
C ARG A 102 8.41 -20.49 8.15
N GLU A 103 7.58 -20.53 7.12
CA GLU A 103 7.45 -21.67 6.18
C GLU A 103 8.51 -21.64 5.07
N LYS A 104 9.32 -20.58 5.02
CA LYS A 104 10.39 -20.35 4.04
C LYS A 104 11.77 -20.55 4.67
#